data_AF-A0A9Q0T4K9-F1
#
_entry.id   AF-A0A9Q0T4K9-F1
#
_cell.length_a   1.000
_cell.length_b   1.000
_cell.length_c   1.000
_cell.angle_alpha   90.00
_cell.angle_beta   90.00
_cell.angle_gamma   90.00
#
_symmetry.space_group_name_H-M   'P 1'
#
loop_
_entity.id
_entity.type
_entity.pdbx_description
1 polymer ?
#
loop_
_entity_poly.entity_id
_entity_poly.type
_entity_poly.pdbx_seq_one_letter_code
_entity_poly.pdbx_strand_id
1 'polypeptide(L)'
;MSGKASGRRTWETVAPIFSRAKVKTKVIVTERAGHAFDVMTSAANNELKSYNGVIAVGGDGFFNEILNGFLLSRHKAPYPPSPSDIVHSDQRSGNSLFRNPNGRVTEATCQNEDHSPLLSNSVYNGTGLANFRTEDGTCNIGQDFEFPLPSEQFRFGIIPAGSTDAIVMCTTGTRDPITSALNIVLGKKVCLDIAQVVRWKTTTASDIEPYVRYAASFAGYGFYGDVIAESEKYRWMGPKRYDYAGTKVFLRRCSYEAEVAYIETESEEANPTVEKGQLFSRLRKRQGPKKSERVVCRTNCGVCNSKSDYMSKRSPCSTPFSSSGTRWLRSKGKFLSVGAAIISNRNERAPDGLVADAHLSDGFLHLLMIRDCPHALYLWHLTQLAKKGGQPLNFEFVEHHKTPAFTFTSFGKQSVWNLDGELFHAHQLSAQVFRGLVSLFASGPEV
;
A
#
# COMPACT_ATOMS: atom_id res chain seq x y z
N MET A 1 -17.12 -3.93 12.83
CA MET A 1 -17.42 -2.66 13.53
C MET A 1 -16.12 -1.98 13.88
N SER A 2 -15.83 -0.83 13.25
CA SER A 2 -14.74 0.05 13.68
C SER A 2 -15.01 0.55 15.11
N GLY A 3 -13.96 0.86 15.86
CA GLY A 3 -13.93 0.95 17.33
C GLY A 3 -15.14 1.59 18.01
N LYS A 4 -15.69 0.92 19.05
CA LYS A 4 -16.63 1.41 20.07
C LYS A 4 -17.64 2.53 19.67
N ALA A 5 -18.12 2.56 18.43
CA ALA A 5 -18.97 3.64 17.90
C ALA A 5 -18.41 5.08 18.06
N SER A 6 -17.07 5.25 18.12
CA SER A 6 -16.43 6.56 18.35
C SER A 6 -16.64 7.53 17.20
N GLY A 7 -16.73 7.06 15.96
CA GLY A 7 -16.78 7.90 14.75
C GLY A 7 -17.92 8.92 14.75
N ARG A 8 -19.11 8.55 15.23
CA ARG A 8 -20.26 9.48 15.30
C ARG A 8 -19.99 10.62 16.30
N ARG A 9 -19.48 10.29 17.48
CA ARG A 9 -19.11 11.29 18.50
C ARG A 9 -17.98 12.20 18.01
N THR A 10 -16.99 11.63 17.32
CA THR A 10 -15.90 12.40 16.70
C THR A 10 -16.45 13.37 15.66
N TRP A 11 -17.36 12.91 14.79
CA TRP A 11 -18.04 13.77 13.82
C TRP A 11 -18.83 14.90 14.49
N GLU A 12 -19.64 14.60 15.50
CA GLU A 12 -20.41 15.60 16.26
C GLU A 12 -19.53 16.70 16.87
N THR A 13 -18.30 16.34 17.25
CA THR A 13 -17.30 17.30 17.79
C THR A 13 -16.75 18.24 16.72
N VAL A 14 -16.48 17.75 15.51
CA VAL A 14 -15.85 18.53 14.43
C VAL A 14 -16.85 19.19 13.47
N ALA A 15 -18.08 18.70 13.38
CA ALA A 15 -19.13 19.20 12.49
C ALA A 15 -19.37 20.72 12.60
N PRO A 16 -19.32 21.37 13.79
CA PRO A 16 -19.43 22.82 13.90
C PRO A 16 -18.35 23.59 13.12
N ILE A 17 -17.15 23.02 12.95
CA ILE A 17 -16.05 23.64 12.19
C ILE A 17 -16.44 23.73 10.71
N PHE A 18 -16.99 22.65 10.15
CA PHE A 18 -17.47 22.61 8.76
C PHE A 18 -18.60 23.61 8.51
N SER A 19 -19.57 23.67 9.43
CA SER A 19 -20.69 24.62 9.36
C SER A 19 -20.21 26.08 9.39
N ARG A 20 -19.30 26.42 10.32
CA ARG A 20 -18.72 27.77 10.41
C ARG A 20 -17.88 28.14 9.19
N ALA A 21 -17.16 27.17 8.62
CA ALA A 21 -16.40 27.34 7.39
C ALA A 21 -17.29 27.35 6.12
N LYS A 22 -18.62 27.21 6.27
CA LYS A 22 -19.60 27.14 5.17
C LYS A 22 -19.31 25.99 4.18
N VAL A 23 -18.71 24.90 4.66
CA VAL A 23 -18.48 23.68 3.88
C VAL A 23 -19.76 22.85 3.92
N LYS A 24 -20.33 22.56 2.74
CA LYS A 24 -21.52 21.70 2.61
C LYS A 24 -21.11 20.23 2.80
N THR A 25 -21.80 19.52 3.68
CA THR A 25 -21.48 18.13 4.02
C THR A 25 -22.70 17.22 3.85
N LYS A 26 -22.56 16.13 3.09
CA LYS A 26 -23.50 15.00 3.06
C LYS A 26 -22.92 13.91 3.97
N VAL A 27 -23.61 13.60 5.07
CA VAL A 27 -23.14 12.64 6.08
C VAL A 27 -23.82 11.30 5.84
N ILE A 28 -23.03 10.24 5.67
CA ILE A 28 -23.50 8.86 5.53
C ILE A 28 -22.96 8.06 6.71
N VAL A 29 -23.85 7.41 7.47
CA VAL A 29 -23.46 6.55 8.60
C VAL A 29 -23.42 5.10 8.11
N THR A 30 -22.26 4.46 8.21
CA THR A 30 -22.09 3.09 7.75
C THR A 30 -22.60 2.07 8.78
N GLU A 31 -23.47 1.19 8.34
CA GLU A 31 -24.16 0.20 9.18
C GLU A 31 -23.45 -1.16 9.30
N ARG A 32 -22.60 -1.52 8.32
CA ARG A 32 -21.90 -2.82 8.26
C ARG A 32 -20.50 -2.66 7.71
N ALA A 33 -19.68 -3.71 7.84
CA ALA A 33 -18.40 -3.79 7.14
C ALA A 33 -18.63 -3.88 5.62
N GLY A 34 -17.84 -3.19 4.82
CA GLY A 34 -18.00 -3.12 3.36
C GLY A 34 -19.05 -2.11 2.89
N HIS A 35 -19.79 -1.45 3.79
CA HIS A 35 -20.79 -0.47 3.38
C HIS A 35 -20.17 0.78 2.73
N ALA A 36 -19.05 1.29 3.25
CA ALA A 36 -18.39 2.44 2.62
C ALA A 36 -17.83 2.07 1.24
N PHE A 37 -17.35 0.83 1.09
CA PHE A 37 -16.90 0.29 -0.19
C PHE A 37 -18.04 0.29 -1.21
N ASP A 38 -19.20 -0.26 -0.83
CA ASP A 38 -20.38 -0.37 -1.69
C ASP A 38 -20.90 1.01 -2.12
N VAL A 39 -20.92 1.98 -1.18
CA VAL A 39 -21.33 3.37 -1.46
C VAL A 39 -20.39 4.01 -2.48
N MET A 40 -19.07 3.90 -2.31
CA MET A 40 -18.10 4.50 -3.24
C MET A 40 -18.09 3.83 -4.62
N THR A 41 -18.35 2.52 -4.65
CA THR A 41 -18.44 1.75 -5.89
C THR A 41 -19.71 2.10 -6.67
N SER A 42 -20.83 2.26 -5.97
CA SER A 42 -22.15 2.54 -6.58
C SER A 42 -22.34 4.01 -6.95
N ALA A 43 -21.56 4.93 -6.37
CA ALA A 43 -21.64 6.35 -6.68
C ALA A 43 -21.28 6.59 -8.15
N ALA A 44 -22.10 7.33 -8.88
CA ALA A 44 -21.84 7.66 -10.29
C ALA A 44 -20.75 8.73 -10.43
N ASN A 45 -20.05 8.76 -11.57
CA ASN A 45 -18.94 9.70 -11.78
C ASN A 45 -19.40 11.15 -11.80
N ASN A 46 -20.59 11.43 -12.31
CA ASN A 46 -21.21 12.77 -12.28
C ASN A 46 -21.51 13.23 -10.84
N GLU A 47 -22.00 12.34 -9.98
CA GLU A 47 -22.23 12.62 -8.56
C GLU A 47 -20.91 12.94 -7.87
N LEU A 48 -19.88 12.11 -8.03
CA LEU A 48 -18.58 12.37 -7.38
C LEU A 48 -17.91 13.66 -7.87
N LYS A 49 -18.06 14.01 -9.15
CA LYS A 49 -17.58 15.29 -9.72
C LYS A 49 -18.28 16.52 -9.11
N SER A 50 -19.46 16.35 -8.52
CA SER A 50 -20.15 17.43 -7.79
C SER A 50 -19.56 17.73 -6.41
N TYR A 51 -18.73 16.83 -5.87
CA TYR A 51 -18.06 17.01 -4.59
C TYR A 51 -16.58 17.40 -4.75
N ASN A 52 -16.06 18.19 -3.82
CA ASN A 52 -14.62 18.46 -3.72
C ASN A 52 -13.84 17.28 -3.08
N GLY A 53 -14.53 16.29 -2.53
CA GLY A 53 -13.90 15.16 -1.90
C GLY A 53 -14.80 14.36 -0.99
N VAL A 54 -14.22 13.30 -0.42
CA VAL A 54 -14.85 12.38 0.55
C VAL A 54 -14.05 12.38 1.84
N ILE A 55 -14.73 12.36 2.99
CA ILE A 55 -14.08 12.40 4.31
C ILE A 55 -14.38 11.11 5.08
N ALA A 56 -13.34 10.38 5.45
CA ALA A 56 -13.42 9.20 6.31
C ALA A 56 -13.32 9.63 7.78
N VAL A 57 -14.38 9.42 8.56
CA VAL A 57 -14.34 9.61 10.04
C VAL A 57 -14.18 8.24 10.70
N GLY A 58 -12.95 7.82 10.91
CA GLY A 58 -12.62 6.44 11.25
C GLY A 58 -11.13 6.20 11.41
N GLY A 59 -10.74 4.93 11.38
CA GLY A 59 -9.34 4.52 11.33
C GLY A 59 -8.86 4.18 9.93
N ASP A 60 -7.59 3.77 9.83
CA ASP A 60 -6.92 3.44 8.56
C ASP A 60 -7.72 2.43 7.71
N GLY A 61 -8.27 1.37 8.32
CA GLY A 61 -9.08 0.38 7.61
C GLY A 61 -10.38 0.95 7.01
N PHE A 62 -11.01 1.93 7.67
CA PHE A 62 -12.21 2.59 7.12
C PHE A 62 -11.87 3.50 5.94
N PHE A 63 -10.74 4.18 6.01
CA PHE A 63 -10.20 4.93 4.87
C PHE A 63 -9.85 3.99 3.71
N ASN A 64 -9.22 2.85 3.99
CA ASN A 64 -8.86 1.85 2.98
C ASN A 64 -10.09 1.27 2.26
N GLU A 65 -11.19 1.08 2.99
CA GLU A 65 -12.48 0.65 2.44
C GLU A 65 -13.04 1.66 1.42
N ILE A 66 -13.04 2.96 1.77
CA ILE A 66 -13.44 4.06 0.88
C ILE A 66 -12.51 4.15 -0.34
N LEU A 67 -11.20 4.06 -0.11
CA LEU A 67 -10.18 4.14 -1.14
C LEU A 67 -10.34 3.02 -2.18
N ASN A 68 -10.52 1.77 -1.73
CA ASN A 68 -10.68 0.63 -2.63
C ASN A 68 -12.00 0.70 -3.41
N GLY A 69 -13.11 1.11 -2.78
CA GLY A 69 -14.39 1.29 -3.49
C GLY A 69 -14.31 2.35 -4.58
N PHE A 70 -13.52 3.39 -4.34
CA PHE A 70 -13.26 4.43 -5.34
C PHE A 70 -12.30 3.97 -6.45
N LEU A 71 -11.15 3.37 -6.11
CA LEU A 71 -10.10 3.04 -7.07
C LEU A 71 -10.41 1.79 -7.90
N LEU A 72 -11.01 0.73 -7.35
CA LEU A 72 -11.28 -0.49 -8.13
C LEU A 72 -12.26 -0.26 -9.29
N SER A 73 -13.16 0.71 -9.15
CA SER A 73 -14.12 1.08 -10.19
C SER A 73 -13.54 2.07 -11.22
N ARG A 74 -12.45 2.79 -10.91
CA ARG A 74 -11.99 3.97 -11.67
C ARG A 74 -10.55 3.93 -12.13
N HIS A 75 -9.68 3.23 -11.41
CA HIS A 75 -8.27 3.14 -11.75
C HIS A 75 -8.01 1.90 -12.61
N LYS A 76 -8.01 2.11 -13.93
CA LYS A 76 -7.75 1.06 -14.94
C LYS A 76 -6.28 0.97 -15.30
N ALA A 77 -5.43 0.68 -14.32
CA ALA A 77 -4.00 0.52 -14.56
C ALA A 77 -3.62 -0.93 -14.91
N PRO A 78 -2.63 -1.14 -15.80
CA PRO A 78 -2.09 -2.45 -16.09
C PRO A 78 -1.46 -3.09 -14.86
N TYR A 79 -1.55 -4.42 -14.76
CA TYR A 79 -0.98 -5.15 -13.65
C TYR A 79 0.56 -5.16 -13.71
N PRO A 80 1.24 -5.16 -12.55
CA PRO A 80 2.66 -5.48 -12.50
C PRO A 80 2.91 -6.90 -13.03
N PRO A 81 4.14 -7.23 -13.48
CA PRO A 81 4.43 -8.58 -13.95
C PRO A 81 4.15 -9.61 -12.84
N SER A 82 3.66 -10.78 -13.24
CA SER A 82 3.54 -11.89 -12.30
C SER A 82 4.92 -12.41 -11.91
N PRO A 83 5.07 -13.07 -10.75
CA PRO A 83 6.34 -13.72 -10.40
C PRO A 83 6.84 -14.68 -11.49
N SER A 84 5.93 -15.38 -12.18
CA SER A 84 6.24 -16.32 -13.25
C SER A 84 6.81 -15.63 -14.50
N ASP A 85 6.33 -14.42 -14.83
CA ASP A 85 6.79 -13.67 -16.00
C ASP A 85 8.26 -13.26 -15.87
N ILE A 86 8.68 -12.92 -14.64
CA ILE A 86 10.06 -12.53 -14.34
C ILE A 86 11.00 -13.72 -14.54
N VAL A 87 10.62 -14.92 -14.09
CA VAL A 87 11.42 -16.14 -14.27
C VAL A 87 11.61 -16.46 -15.76
N HIS A 88 10.56 -16.31 -16.58
CA HIS A 88 10.64 -16.59 -18.01
C HIS A 88 11.39 -15.51 -18.81
N SER A 89 11.41 -14.26 -18.35
CA SER A 89 12.15 -13.18 -19.02
C SER A 89 13.67 -13.39 -19.03
N ASP A 90 14.22 -13.90 -17.92
CA ASP A 90 15.65 -14.24 -17.85
C ASP A 90 16.01 -15.49 -18.65
N GLN A 91 15.10 -16.46 -18.74
CA GLN A 91 15.33 -17.66 -19.56
C GLN A 91 15.27 -17.35 -21.07
N ARG A 92 14.47 -16.36 -21.51
CA ARG A 92 14.47 -15.91 -22.90
C ARG A 92 15.75 -15.21 -23.31
N SER A 93 16.46 -14.59 -22.38
CA SER A 93 17.81 -14.05 -22.65
C SER A 93 18.89 -15.14 -22.73
N GLY A 94 18.55 -16.41 -22.45
CA GLY A 94 19.51 -17.49 -22.26
C GLY A 94 19.23 -18.80 -22.97
N ASN A 95 18.18 -18.99 -23.79
CA ASN A 95 18.04 -20.22 -24.56
C ASN A 95 17.23 -20.06 -25.86
N SER A 96 17.96 -20.15 -26.97
CA SER A 96 17.46 -20.45 -28.30
C SER A 96 16.96 -21.90 -28.40
N LEU A 97 15.75 -22.07 -28.95
CA LEU A 97 15.19 -23.26 -29.61
C LEU A 97 15.11 -24.57 -28.81
N PHE A 98 13.90 -25.06 -28.57
CA PHE A 98 13.37 -26.30 -29.17
C PHE A 98 11.91 -26.48 -28.71
N ARG A 99 10.99 -26.35 -29.67
CA ARG A 99 9.56 -26.66 -29.52
C ARG A 99 9.36 -28.08 -30.00
N ASN A 100 8.72 -28.95 -29.22
CA ASN A 100 7.95 -30.04 -29.81
C ASN A 100 6.65 -30.29 -29.02
N PRO A 101 5.52 -30.47 -29.71
CA PRO A 101 4.19 -30.61 -29.13
C PRO A 101 3.81 -32.07 -28.91
N ASN A 102 2.98 -32.32 -27.90
CA ASN A 102 1.90 -33.33 -27.85
C ASN A 102 1.74 -33.90 -26.44
N GLY A 103 0.51 -33.82 -25.92
CA GLY A 103 0.11 -34.47 -24.67
C GLY A 103 -1.29 -34.01 -24.30
N ARG A 104 -2.28 -34.77 -24.76
CA ARG A 104 -3.72 -34.52 -24.66
C ARG A 104 -4.29 -35.40 -23.53
N VAL A 105 -5.43 -34.99 -22.97
CA VAL A 105 -6.39 -35.79 -22.15
C VAL A 105 -5.95 -35.96 -20.67
N THR A 106 -6.76 -35.82 -19.61
CA THR A 106 -8.21 -36.06 -19.41
C THR A 106 -8.69 -35.37 -18.12
N GLU A 107 -9.94 -34.91 -18.11
CA GLU A 107 -10.71 -34.50 -16.94
C GLU A 107 -10.94 -35.66 -15.97
N ALA A 108 -10.92 -35.37 -14.67
CA ALA A 108 -11.61 -36.15 -13.65
C ALA A 108 -12.14 -35.19 -12.57
N THR A 109 -13.45 -34.98 -12.61
CA THR A 109 -14.29 -34.36 -11.58
C THR A 109 -14.17 -35.08 -10.24
N CYS A 110 -13.93 -34.32 -9.16
CA CYS A 110 -14.44 -34.63 -7.83
C CYS A 110 -14.83 -33.33 -7.13
N GLN A 111 -16.15 -33.16 -6.96
CA GLN A 111 -16.76 -32.20 -6.06
C GLN A 111 -16.34 -32.50 -4.63
N ASN A 112 -16.05 -31.46 -3.85
CA ASN A 112 -16.34 -31.39 -2.42
C ASN A 112 -16.36 -29.92 -2.02
N GLU A 113 -17.54 -29.47 -1.58
CA GLU A 113 -17.74 -28.14 -1.01
C GLU A 113 -17.13 -28.07 0.38
N ASP A 114 -16.44 -26.98 0.68
CA ASP A 114 -16.12 -26.59 2.06
C ASP A 114 -16.30 -25.08 2.22
N HIS A 115 -17.28 -24.74 3.04
CA HIS A 115 -17.73 -23.39 3.36
C HIS A 115 -16.70 -22.65 4.23
N SER A 116 -16.29 -21.46 3.78
CA SER A 116 -15.63 -20.45 4.62
C SER A 116 -16.58 -19.28 4.87
N PRO A 117 -16.74 -18.79 6.12
CA PRO A 117 -17.55 -17.63 6.41
C PRO A 117 -16.73 -16.33 6.24
N LEU A 118 -17.42 -15.24 5.94
CA LEU A 118 -16.93 -13.84 5.82
C LEU A 118 -16.45 -13.39 4.43
N LEU A 119 -17.18 -13.78 3.39
CA LEU A 119 -17.66 -12.94 2.27
C LEU A 119 -18.30 -13.87 1.23
N SER A 120 -19.61 -14.17 1.36
CA SER A 120 -20.38 -14.80 0.28
C SER A 120 -21.83 -14.32 0.29
N ASN A 121 -22.13 -13.40 -0.63
CA ASN A 121 -23.26 -13.45 -1.58
C ASN A 121 -23.53 -12.06 -2.17
N SER A 122 -22.83 -11.75 -3.25
CA SER A 122 -23.48 -11.14 -4.41
C SER A 122 -22.81 -11.72 -5.65
N VAL A 123 -23.51 -12.64 -6.30
CA VAL A 123 -23.14 -13.23 -7.59
C VAL A 123 -23.03 -12.10 -8.60
N TYR A 124 -21.83 -11.84 -9.13
CA TYR A 124 -21.65 -11.11 -10.38
C TYR A 124 -21.10 -12.12 -11.39
N ASN A 125 -22.00 -12.70 -12.19
CA ASN A 125 -21.63 -13.49 -13.36
C ASN A 125 -21.12 -12.52 -14.44
N GLY A 126 -19.81 -12.38 -14.55
CA GLY A 126 -19.16 -11.69 -15.65
C GLY A 126 -18.60 -12.70 -16.65
N THR A 127 -19.36 -13.07 -17.67
CA THR A 127 -18.85 -13.52 -18.98
C THR A 127 -20.01 -13.52 -19.98
N GLY A 128 -19.86 -12.80 -21.09
CA GLY A 128 -20.84 -12.82 -22.18
C GLY A 128 -20.86 -11.57 -23.04
N LEU A 129 -19.74 -11.24 -23.68
CA LEU A 129 -19.75 -10.34 -24.83
C LEU A 129 -20.37 -11.10 -26.02
N ALA A 130 -21.68 -10.97 -26.21
CA ALA A 130 -22.38 -11.48 -27.39
C ALA A 130 -22.93 -10.30 -28.20
N ASN A 131 -22.47 -10.20 -29.44
CA ASN A 131 -22.96 -9.29 -30.46
C ASN A 131 -24.45 -9.52 -30.72
N PHE A 132 -25.29 -8.51 -30.51
CA PHE A 132 -26.60 -8.42 -31.15
C PHE A 132 -26.71 -7.10 -31.89
N ARG A 133 -26.93 -7.19 -33.21
CA ARG A 133 -27.31 -6.08 -34.07
C ARG A 133 -28.83 -6.00 -34.15
N THR A 134 -29.33 -4.75 -34.15
CA THR A 134 -30.60 -4.22 -34.72
C THR A 134 -31.90 -4.72 -34.05
N GLU A 135 -32.91 -3.90 -33.69
CA GLU A 135 -33.44 -2.63 -34.23
C GLU A 135 -34.06 -1.74 -33.11
N ASP A 136 -34.09 -0.42 -33.37
CA ASP A 136 -34.95 0.65 -32.85
C ASP A 136 -35.30 0.78 -31.35
N GLY A 137 -34.91 1.93 -30.79
CA GLY A 137 -35.47 2.48 -29.56
C GLY A 137 -34.44 3.24 -28.74
N THR A 138 -34.30 4.53 -29.00
CA THR A 138 -33.42 5.48 -28.29
C THR A 138 -33.42 5.31 -26.77
N CYS A 139 -32.32 4.80 -26.23
CA CYS A 139 -31.96 4.95 -24.82
C CYS A 139 -30.67 5.76 -24.74
N ASN A 140 -30.79 6.97 -24.20
CA ASN A 140 -29.68 7.85 -23.88
C ASN A 140 -28.75 7.14 -22.89
N ILE A 141 -27.71 6.48 -23.41
CA ILE A 141 -26.55 6.09 -22.63
C ILE A 141 -25.87 7.39 -22.23
N GLY A 142 -26.16 7.86 -21.01
CA GLY A 142 -25.40 8.94 -20.40
C GLY A 142 -23.93 8.57 -20.45
N GLN A 143 -23.15 9.34 -21.20
CA GLN A 143 -21.71 9.21 -21.26
C GLN A 143 -21.16 9.45 -19.85
N ASP A 144 -20.90 8.38 -19.10
CA ASP A 144 -20.12 8.43 -17.87
C ASP A 144 -18.67 8.76 -18.25
N PHE A 145 -18.39 10.05 -18.44
CA PHE A 145 -17.04 10.55 -18.68
C PHE A 145 -16.09 9.98 -17.64
N GLU A 146 -14.98 9.40 -18.11
CA GLU A 146 -13.90 8.82 -17.31
C GLU A 146 -13.51 9.77 -16.15
N PHE A 147 -13.23 9.18 -14.98
CA PHE A 147 -12.84 9.95 -13.80
C PHE A 147 -11.32 10.15 -13.83
N PRO A 148 -10.81 11.38 -13.99
CA PRO A 148 -9.38 11.60 -14.10
C PRO A 148 -8.68 11.27 -12.77
N LEU A 149 -7.62 10.47 -12.86
CA LEU A 149 -6.74 10.12 -11.74
C LEU A 149 -5.30 10.50 -12.08
N PRO A 150 -4.59 11.26 -11.21
CA PRO A 150 -5.10 11.92 -10.01
C PRO A 150 -6.10 13.03 -10.33
N SER A 151 -7.13 13.19 -9.49
CA SER A 151 -8.10 14.28 -9.66
C SER A 151 -7.53 15.58 -9.09
N GLU A 152 -7.56 16.66 -9.87
CA GLU A 152 -7.19 17.99 -9.37
C GLU A 152 -8.21 18.54 -8.35
N GLN A 153 -9.47 18.12 -8.48
CA GLN A 153 -10.59 18.65 -7.71
C GLN A 153 -11.05 17.74 -6.57
N PHE A 154 -11.03 16.42 -6.76
CA PHE A 154 -11.52 15.44 -5.78
C PHE A 154 -10.40 14.97 -4.85
N ARG A 155 -10.62 15.09 -3.53
CA ARG A 155 -9.62 14.74 -2.52
C ARG A 155 -10.21 13.88 -1.42
N PHE A 156 -9.35 13.16 -0.70
CA PHE A 156 -9.76 12.39 0.46
C PHE A 156 -9.40 13.12 1.75
N GLY A 157 -10.32 13.13 2.70
CA GLY A 157 -10.09 13.58 4.07
C GLY A 157 -10.12 12.39 5.01
N ILE A 158 -9.35 12.46 6.08
CA ILE A 158 -9.39 11.49 7.17
C ILE A 158 -9.46 12.24 8.50
N ILE A 159 -10.41 11.87 9.35
CA ILE A 159 -10.56 12.38 10.70
C ILE A 159 -10.37 11.19 11.65
N PRO A 160 -9.29 11.17 12.46
CA PRO A 160 -8.91 10.02 13.25
C PRO A 160 -9.98 9.64 14.27
N ALA A 161 -10.44 8.40 14.20
CA ALA A 161 -11.27 7.77 15.22
C ALA A 161 -10.92 6.28 15.42
N GLY A 162 -9.82 5.81 14.80
CA GLY A 162 -9.32 4.44 14.88
C GLY A 162 -8.46 4.20 16.10
N SER A 163 -7.62 3.15 16.09
CA SER A 163 -6.67 2.83 17.17
C SER A 163 -5.22 3.14 16.83
N THR A 164 -4.89 3.19 15.54
CA THR A 164 -3.51 3.35 15.03
C THR A 164 -3.38 4.67 14.30
N ASP A 165 -4.28 4.94 13.35
CA ASP A 165 -4.39 6.18 12.58
C ASP A 165 -3.05 6.59 11.94
N ALA A 166 -2.34 5.60 11.38
CA ALA A 166 -1.00 5.78 10.82
C ALA A 166 -1.01 6.73 9.61
N ILE A 167 -2.05 6.66 8.78
CA ILE A 167 -2.18 7.55 7.61
C ILE A 167 -2.33 8.99 8.09
N VAL A 168 -3.16 9.25 9.10
CA VAL A 168 -3.32 10.58 9.70
C VAL A 168 -1.99 11.05 10.26
N MET A 169 -1.34 10.27 11.11
CA MET A 169 -0.05 10.62 11.71
C MET A 169 1.03 10.96 10.67
N CYS A 170 1.08 10.23 9.56
CA CYS A 170 2.05 10.49 8.47
C CYS A 170 1.70 11.71 7.62
N THR A 171 0.44 12.14 7.58
CA THR A 171 -0.04 13.19 6.66
C THR A 171 -0.37 14.50 7.36
N THR A 172 -0.77 14.48 8.63
CA THR A 172 -1.06 15.66 9.45
C THR A 172 -0.05 15.86 10.58
N GLY A 173 0.73 14.83 10.93
CA GLY A 173 1.69 14.86 12.04
C GLY A 173 1.09 14.62 13.43
N THR A 174 -0.24 14.57 13.57
CA THR A 174 -0.92 14.39 14.86
C THR A 174 -2.25 13.65 14.74
N ARG A 175 -2.58 12.85 15.76
CA ARG A 175 -3.83 12.11 15.87
C ARG A 175 -4.94 12.95 16.50
N ASP A 176 -5.12 14.18 16.02
CA ASP A 176 -6.12 15.11 16.52
C ASP A 176 -7.25 15.31 15.47
N PRO A 177 -8.51 14.98 15.82
CA PRO A 177 -9.67 15.23 14.95
C PRO A 177 -9.84 16.69 14.54
N ILE A 178 -9.53 17.63 15.44
CA ILE A 178 -9.71 19.07 15.18
C ILE A 178 -8.70 19.53 14.12
N THR A 179 -7.42 19.19 14.29
CA THR A 179 -6.37 19.47 13.30
C THR A 179 -6.71 18.90 11.93
N SER A 180 -7.23 17.68 11.89
CA SER A 180 -7.67 17.05 10.64
C SER A 180 -8.84 17.81 9.99
N ALA A 181 -9.85 18.20 10.78
CA ALA A 181 -10.95 19.02 10.30
C ALA A 181 -10.48 20.40 9.78
N LEU A 182 -9.52 21.04 10.46
CA LEU A 182 -8.93 22.31 10.04
C LEU A 182 -8.21 22.17 8.69
N ASN A 183 -7.40 21.13 8.50
CA ASN A 183 -6.74 20.89 7.21
C ASN A 183 -7.74 20.68 6.06
N ILE A 184 -8.87 20.04 6.34
CA ILE A 184 -9.97 19.86 5.39
C ILE A 184 -10.64 21.18 5.04
N VAL A 185 -11.10 21.96 6.03
CA VAL A 185 -11.81 23.23 5.74
C VAL A 185 -10.90 24.31 5.14
N LEU A 186 -9.60 24.27 5.45
CA LEU A 186 -8.59 25.13 4.82
C LEU A 186 -8.21 24.68 3.40
N GLY A 187 -8.72 23.52 2.95
CA GLY A 187 -8.48 23.01 1.60
C GLY A 187 -7.02 22.67 1.32
N LYS A 188 -6.25 22.27 2.34
CA LYS A 188 -4.86 21.83 2.19
C LYS A 188 -4.78 20.65 1.22
N LYS A 189 -3.63 20.48 0.56
CA LYS A 189 -3.43 19.43 -0.45
C LYS A 189 -2.06 18.80 -0.23
N VAL A 190 -2.04 17.48 -0.15
CA VAL A 190 -0.83 16.66 -0.26
C VAL A 190 -1.13 15.46 -1.15
N CYS A 191 -0.20 15.10 -2.01
CA CYS A 191 -0.32 13.88 -2.82
C CYS A 191 0.11 12.67 -1.99
N LEU A 192 -0.52 11.53 -2.24
CA LEU A 192 -0.20 10.25 -1.61
C LEU A 192 0.01 9.19 -2.69
N ASP A 193 1.12 8.48 -2.57
CA ASP A 193 1.41 7.28 -3.34
C ASP A 193 0.50 6.13 -2.91
N ILE A 194 0.02 5.37 -3.87
CA ILE A 194 -0.82 4.19 -3.62
C ILE A 194 -0.17 2.98 -4.27
N ALA A 195 -0.03 1.89 -3.52
CA ALA A 195 0.38 0.62 -4.08
C ALA A 195 -0.83 -0.16 -4.61
N GLN A 196 -0.76 -0.57 -5.88
CA GLN A 196 -1.63 -1.61 -6.42
C GLN A 196 -1.00 -2.96 -6.11
N VAL A 197 -1.74 -3.79 -5.39
CA VAL A 197 -1.35 -5.15 -4.98
C VAL A 197 -2.23 -6.14 -5.75
N VAL A 198 -1.58 -7.00 -6.54
CA VAL A 198 -2.23 -8.02 -7.36
C VAL A 198 -1.87 -9.39 -6.81
N ARG A 199 -2.87 -10.15 -6.38
CA ARG A 199 -2.73 -11.58 -6.10
C ARG A 199 -2.91 -12.35 -7.39
N TRP A 200 -1.95 -13.22 -7.68
CA TRP A 200 -2.01 -14.15 -8.81
C TRP A 200 -2.53 -15.51 -8.40
N LYS A 201 -2.14 -15.98 -7.20
CA LYS A 201 -2.57 -17.27 -6.66
C LYS A 201 -2.84 -17.15 -5.17
N THR A 202 -3.95 -17.72 -4.73
CA THR A 202 -4.31 -17.81 -3.30
C THR A 202 -3.49 -18.89 -2.61
N THR A 203 -3.37 -20.06 -3.23
CA THR A 203 -2.60 -21.21 -2.73
C THR A 203 -1.70 -21.76 -3.83
N THR A 204 -0.86 -22.74 -3.53
CA THR A 204 0.01 -23.36 -4.54
C THR A 204 -0.80 -24.09 -5.63
N ALA A 205 -1.96 -24.64 -5.26
CA ALA A 205 -2.81 -25.43 -6.14
C ALA A 205 -3.93 -24.60 -6.81
N SER A 206 -4.14 -23.35 -6.41
CA SER A 206 -5.17 -22.52 -7.02
C SER A 206 -4.80 -22.09 -8.43
N ASP A 207 -5.81 -21.93 -9.27
CA ASP A 207 -5.68 -21.32 -10.59
C ASP A 207 -5.16 -19.87 -10.50
N ILE A 208 -4.64 -19.39 -11.63
CA ILE A 208 -4.18 -18.01 -11.73
C ILE A 208 -5.40 -17.11 -11.94
N GLU A 209 -5.79 -16.41 -10.89
CA GLU A 209 -6.90 -15.46 -10.90
C GLU A 209 -6.42 -14.12 -10.34
N PRO A 210 -6.17 -13.11 -11.21
CA PRO A 210 -5.68 -11.81 -10.76
C PRO A 210 -6.74 -11.10 -9.94
N TYR A 211 -6.45 -10.88 -8.66
CA TYR A 211 -7.33 -10.12 -7.75
C TYR A 211 -6.59 -8.90 -7.21
N VAL A 212 -7.17 -7.72 -7.43
CA VAL A 212 -6.53 -6.42 -7.15
C VAL A 212 -7.03 -5.85 -5.82
N ARG A 213 -6.10 -5.30 -5.04
CA ARG A 213 -6.35 -4.42 -3.90
C ARG A 213 -5.40 -3.23 -3.95
N TYR A 214 -5.83 -2.11 -3.38
CA TYR A 214 -4.98 -0.95 -3.18
C TYR A 214 -4.59 -0.82 -1.71
N ALA A 215 -3.35 -0.40 -1.47
CA ALA A 215 -2.82 -0.09 -0.14
C ALA A 215 -2.20 1.32 -0.15
N ALA A 216 -2.57 2.12 0.85
CA ALA A 216 -2.10 3.47 1.08
C ALA A 216 -0.96 3.55 2.10
N SER A 217 -0.81 2.57 3.00
CA SER A 217 0.16 2.66 4.10
C SER A 217 1.20 1.53 4.10
N PHE A 218 0.76 0.28 4.08
CA PHE A 218 1.61 -0.87 4.34
C PHE A 218 1.03 -2.17 3.78
N ALA A 219 1.91 -2.99 3.20
CA ALA A 219 1.65 -4.40 2.88
C ALA A 219 2.69 -5.29 3.58
N GLY A 220 2.27 -6.22 4.43
CA GLY A 220 3.20 -7.04 5.22
C GLY A 220 2.84 -8.52 5.32
N TYR A 221 3.82 -9.39 5.17
CA TYR A 221 3.74 -10.84 5.25
C TYR A 221 4.52 -11.38 6.47
N GLY A 222 4.21 -12.60 6.90
CA GLY A 222 4.88 -13.26 8.01
C GLY A 222 4.45 -12.66 9.34
N PHE A 223 5.41 -12.27 10.19
CA PHE A 223 5.12 -11.67 11.50
C PHE A 223 4.04 -10.57 11.44
N TYR A 224 4.10 -9.68 10.45
CA TYR A 224 3.10 -8.61 10.29
C TYR A 224 1.68 -9.15 10.07
N GLY A 225 1.50 -10.11 9.17
CA GLY A 225 0.20 -10.71 8.87
C GLY A 225 -0.31 -11.61 9.99
N ASP A 226 0.58 -12.42 10.58
CA ASP A 226 0.26 -13.31 11.69
C ASP A 226 -0.25 -12.54 12.91
N VAL A 227 0.35 -11.39 13.22
CA VAL A 227 -0.09 -10.52 14.32
C VAL A 227 -1.50 -9.99 14.07
N ILE A 228 -1.81 -9.54 12.84
CA ILE A 228 -3.16 -9.10 12.52
C ILE A 228 -4.14 -10.28 12.64
N ALA A 229 -3.84 -11.42 12.01
CA ALA A 229 -4.70 -12.60 12.02
C ALA A 229 -5.00 -13.12 13.44
N GLU A 230 -4.00 -13.10 14.33
CA GLU A 230 -4.19 -13.48 15.72
C GLU A 230 -4.97 -12.40 16.49
N SER A 231 -4.72 -11.11 16.23
CA SER A 231 -5.40 -9.99 16.91
C SER A 231 -6.90 -9.90 16.61
N GLU A 232 -7.33 -10.41 15.45
CA GLU A 232 -8.74 -10.45 15.04
C GLU A 232 -9.59 -11.35 15.95
N LYS A 233 -9.00 -12.37 16.56
CA LYS A 233 -9.65 -13.25 17.55
C LYS A 233 -9.95 -12.52 18.87
N TYR A 234 -9.28 -11.40 19.12
CA TYR A 234 -9.32 -10.67 20.38
C TYR A 234 -9.84 -9.23 20.23
N ARG A 235 -10.76 -8.97 19.27
CA ARG A 235 -11.35 -7.64 19.06
C ARG A 235 -11.96 -7.03 20.34
N TRP A 236 -12.48 -7.86 21.23
CA TRP A 236 -13.06 -7.44 22.51
C TRP A 236 -12.06 -6.71 23.44
N MET A 237 -10.75 -6.95 23.29
CA MET A 237 -9.70 -6.30 24.07
C MET A 237 -9.40 -4.86 23.62
N GLY A 238 -9.98 -4.40 22.51
CA GLY A 238 -9.65 -3.11 21.92
C GLY A 238 -8.16 -3.03 21.53
N PRO A 239 -7.51 -1.86 21.58
CA PRO A 239 -6.12 -1.69 21.12
C PRO A 239 -5.09 -2.63 21.77
N LYS A 240 -5.31 -3.06 23.02
CA LYS A 240 -4.40 -3.99 23.73
C LYS A 240 -4.26 -5.36 23.03
N ARG A 241 -5.20 -5.71 22.14
CA ARG A 241 -5.16 -6.95 21.35
C ARG A 241 -3.86 -7.10 20.55
N TYR A 242 -3.31 -5.99 20.07
CA TYR A 242 -2.10 -6.00 19.24
C TYR A 242 -0.86 -6.35 20.07
N ASP A 243 -0.76 -5.90 21.32
CA ASP A 243 0.38 -6.22 22.19
C ASP A 243 0.34 -7.69 22.60
N TYR A 244 -0.86 -8.20 22.90
CA TYR A 244 -1.08 -9.61 23.21
C TYR A 244 -0.78 -10.51 22.00
N ALA A 245 -1.36 -10.21 20.83
CA ALA A 245 -1.13 -10.95 19.60
C ALA A 245 0.34 -10.88 19.16
N GLY A 246 0.94 -9.68 19.23
CA GLY A 246 2.37 -9.44 18.97
C GLY A 246 3.28 -10.33 19.80
N THR A 247 3.05 -10.36 21.12
CA THR A 247 3.82 -11.22 22.05
C THR A 247 3.64 -12.69 21.71
N LYS A 248 2.40 -13.13 21.48
CA LYS A 248 2.08 -14.53 21.18
C LYS A 248 2.72 -15.00 19.86
N VAL A 249 2.64 -14.19 18.81
CA VAL A 249 3.26 -14.49 17.51
C VAL A 249 4.77 -14.45 17.61
N PHE A 250 5.34 -13.48 18.34
CA PHE A 250 6.77 -13.40 18.61
C PHE A 250 7.29 -14.69 19.27
N LEU A 251 6.59 -15.21 20.28
CA LEU A 251 6.99 -16.44 20.97
C LEU A 251 6.88 -17.72 20.12
N ARG A 252 6.01 -17.74 19.09
CA ARG A 252 5.81 -18.91 18.22
C ARG A 252 6.96 -19.19 17.24
N ARG A 253 7.87 -18.23 17.02
CA ARG A 253 9.06 -18.39 16.16
C ARG A 253 8.76 -18.91 14.75
N CYS A 254 7.84 -18.27 14.04
CA CYS A 254 7.56 -18.63 12.66
C CYS A 254 8.52 -17.92 11.70
N SER A 255 9.20 -18.70 10.85
CA SER A 255 9.88 -18.22 9.64
C SER A 255 9.28 -18.89 8.41
N TYR A 256 9.34 -18.20 7.28
CA TYR A 256 8.65 -18.56 6.04
C TYR A 256 9.64 -18.52 4.89
N GLU A 257 9.67 -19.58 4.08
CA GLU A 257 10.50 -19.61 2.88
C GLU A 257 9.80 -18.84 1.77
N ALA A 258 10.50 -17.88 1.17
CA ALA A 258 9.96 -17.06 0.09
C ALA A 258 11.05 -16.61 -0.89
N GLU A 259 10.60 -16.17 -2.05
CA GLU A 259 11.40 -15.47 -3.05
C GLU A 259 10.74 -14.13 -3.33
N VAL A 260 11.53 -13.07 -3.27
CA VAL A 260 11.12 -11.70 -3.51
C VAL A 260 11.96 -11.16 -4.67
N ALA A 261 11.30 -10.64 -5.71
CA ALA A 261 11.99 -9.91 -6.76
C ALA A 261 11.58 -8.44 -6.71
N TYR A 262 12.51 -7.51 -6.97
CA TYR A 262 12.21 -6.08 -6.95
C TYR A 262 13.04 -5.33 -8.00
N ILE A 263 12.58 -4.15 -8.41
CA ILE A 263 13.33 -3.28 -9.33
C ILE A 263 14.49 -2.63 -8.58
N GLU A 264 15.69 -2.73 -9.15
CA GLU A 264 16.80 -1.91 -8.72
C GLU A 264 16.60 -0.46 -9.13
N THR A 265 16.71 0.44 -8.16
CA THR A 265 16.74 1.88 -8.40
C THR A 265 18.13 2.37 -8.02
N GLU A 266 18.78 3.13 -8.90
CA GLU A 266 20.01 3.82 -8.55
C GLU A 266 19.70 4.79 -7.41
N SER A 267 20.33 4.60 -6.25
CA SER A 267 20.30 5.61 -5.19
C SER A 267 20.91 6.88 -5.75
N GLU A 268 20.24 8.03 -5.64
CA GLU A 268 20.80 9.32 -6.05
C GLU A 268 22.18 9.52 -5.39
N GLU A 269 23.25 9.18 -6.11
CA GLU A 269 24.59 9.63 -5.79
C GLU A 269 24.60 11.13 -6.09
N ALA A 270 24.87 11.93 -5.05
CA ALA A 270 25.03 13.37 -5.20
C ALA A 270 26.08 13.67 -6.29
N ASN A 271 25.66 14.34 -7.36
CA ASN A 271 26.53 14.83 -8.44
C ASN A 271 27.79 15.52 -7.88
N PRO A 272 29.02 15.14 -8.27
CA PRO A 272 30.21 15.91 -7.99
C PRO A 272 30.50 16.84 -9.17
N THR A 273 30.15 18.12 -9.03
CA THR A 273 30.52 19.21 -9.96
C THR A 273 30.61 20.49 -9.12
N VAL A 274 31.65 21.32 -9.07
CA VAL A 274 33.02 21.49 -9.62
C VAL A 274 33.71 22.42 -8.58
N GLU A 275 34.98 22.30 -8.19
CA GLU A 275 36.07 23.14 -8.74
C GLU A 275 37.44 22.76 -8.16
N LYS A 276 38.45 22.83 -9.04
CA LYS A 276 39.87 22.65 -8.78
C LYS A 276 40.40 23.82 -7.93
N GLY A 277 41.14 23.52 -6.88
CA GLY A 277 41.96 24.47 -6.13
C GLY A 277 43.06 23.72 -5.36
N GLN A 278 44.30 24.12 -5.58
CA GLN A 278 45.53 23.40 -5.30
C GLN A 278 45.92 23.24 -3.81
N LEU A 279 46.63 22.13 -3.56
CA LEU A 279 47.78 21.96 -2.66
C LEU A 279 47.58 22.23 -1.16
N PHE A 280 47.38 21.19 -0.35
CA PHE A 280 48.17 20.96 0.87
C PHE A 280 48.08 19.49 1.33
N SER A 281 49.22 19.00 1.76
CA SER A 281 49.60 17.64 2.05
C SER A 281 49.07 17.07 3.38
N ARG A 282 48.70 15.79 3.31
CA ARG A 282 48.91 14.68 4.29
C ARG A 282 48.23 14.76 5.67
N LEU A 283 47.70 13.58 6.05
CA LEU A 283 47.14 13.13 7.33
C LEU A 283 45.66 13.47 7.58
N ARG A 284 44.75 12.57 7.16
CA ARG A 284 43.52 12.30 7.92
C ARG A 284 43.00 10.87 7.69
N LYS A 285 42.61 10.27 8.82
CA LYS A 285 42.18 8.89 9.07
C LYS A 285 41.12 8.39 8.09
N ARG A 286 41.16 7.08 7.80
CA ARG A 286 40.07 6.29 7.21
C ARG A 286 38.76 6.57 7.95
N GLN A 287 37.91 7.43 7.39
CA GLN A 287 36.50 7.54 7.73
C GLN A 287 35.72 6.76 6.68
N GLY A 288 34.83 5.86 7.14
CA GLY A 288 33.94 5.08 6.28
C GLY A 288 33.03 5.97 5.43
N PRO A 289 32.29 5.38 4.47
CA PRO A 289 31.46 6.15 3.55
C PRO A 289 30.45 6.98 4.33
N LYS A 290 30.47 8.30 4.12
CA LYS A 290 29.52 9.24 4.72
C LYS A 290 28.11 8.86 4.27
N LYS A 291 27.29 8.32 5.18
CA LYS A 291 25.85 8.11 4.96
C LYS A 291 25.24 9.45 4.54
N SER A 292 24.53 9.48 3.41
CA SER A 292 23.78 10.66 2.99
C SER A 292 22.83 11.11 4.11
N GLU A 293 22.65 12.42 4.22
CA GLU A 293 21.75 13.01 5.20
C GLU A 293 20.32 12.51 4.94
N ARG A 294 19.71 11.84 5.93
CA ARG A 294 18.37 11.28 5.80
C ARG A 294 17.36 12.42 5.70
N VAL A 295 16.81 12.65 4.50
CA VAL A 295 15.78 13.66 4.28
C VAL A 295 14.44 13.09 4.74
N VAL A 296 13.95 13.56 5.88
CA VAL A 296 12.66 13.16 6.42
C VAL A 296 11.54 13.92 5.72
N CYS A 297 10.49 13.21 5.30
CA CYS A 297 9.30 13.84 4.72
C CYS A 297 8.60 14.72 5.76
N ARG A 298 8.38 15.99 5.40
CA ARG A 298 7.79 17.04 6.23
C ARG A 298 6.80 17.89 5.45
N THR A 299 6.11 18.79 6.14
CA THR A 299 5.32 19.86 5.53
C THR A 299 6.14 20.59 4.47
N ASN A 300 5.53 20.81 3.29
CA ASN A 300 6.18 21.42 2.12
C ASN A 300 7.41 20.65 1.58
N CYS A 301 7.46 19.33 1.74
CA CYS A 301 8.55 18.49 1.22
C CYS A 301 8.78 18.70 -0.29
N GLY A 302 10.01 19.09 -0.67
CA GLY A 302 10.39 19.32 -2.07
C GLY A 302 10.30 18.08 -2.95
N VAL A 303 10.57 16.89 -2.41
CA VAL A 303 10.45 15.62 -3.14
C VAL A 303 8.98 15.33 -3.47
N CYS A 304 8.09 15.37 -2.47
CA CYS A 304 6.66 15.10 -2.65
C CYS A 304 5.95 16.16 -3.51
N ASN A 305 6.41 17.42 -3.43
CA ASN A 305 5.82 18.53 -4.17
C ASN A 305 6.44 18.73 -5.56
N SER A 306 7.57 18.07 -5.85
CA SER A 306 8.15 18.12 -7.19
C SER A 306 7.16 17.53 -8.19
N LYS A 307 6.79 18.32 -9.20
CA LYS A 307 6.08 17.79 -10.36
C LYS A 307 7.08 16.89 -11.07
N SER A 308 6.77 15.60 -11.20
CA SER A 308 7.63 14.74 -12.00
C SER A 308 7.51 15.18 -13.47
N ASP A 309 8.63 15.53 -14.11
CA ASP A 309 8.70 15.63 -15.58
C ASP A 309 8.26 14.32 -16.25
N TYR A 310 8.28 13.23 -15.48
CA TYR A 310 7.80 11.89 -15.82
C TYR A 310 6.31 11.82 -16.16
N MET A 311 5.46 12.69 -15.58
CA MET A 311 4.02 12.76 -15.88
C MET A 311 3.70 13.65 -17.08
N SER A 312 4.63 14.50 -17.53
CA SER A 312 4.38 15.42 -18.66
C SER A 312 4.68 14.81 -20.03
N LYS A 313 5.33 13.63 -20.08
CA LYS A 313 5.75 12.98 -21.33
C LYS A 313 5.20 11.57 -21.57
N ARG A 314 4.47 10.97 -20.61
CA ARG A 314 3.85 9.65 -20.78
C ARG A 314 2.41 9.65 -20.26
N SER A 315 1.57 8.86 -20.89
CA SER A 315 0.17 8.67 -20.53
C SER A 315 0.03 8.23 -19.06
N PRO A 316 -1.09 8.53 -18.37
CA PRO A 316 -1.34 8.20 -16.94
C PRO A 316 -1.22 6.72 -16.56
N CYS A 317 -1.00 5.84 -17.55
CA CYS A 317 -1.02 4.39 -17.48
C CYS A 317 0.36 3.75 -17.78
N SER A 318 1.44 4.54 -17.91
CA SER A 318 2.77 3.99 -18.19
C SER A 318 3.37 3.30 -16.96
N THR A 319 3.63 2.00 -17.07
CA THR A 319 4.23 1.18 -16.01
C THR A 319 5.74 1.44 -15.86
N PRO A 320 6.29 1.33 -14.64
CA PRO A 320 7.73 1.43 -14.40
C PRO A 320 8.56 0.31 -15.06
N PHE A 321 7.91 -0.74 -15.57
CA PHE A 321 8.56 -1.89 -16.21
C PHE A 321 8.68 -1.78 -17.74
N SER A 322 8.04 -0.79 -18.38
CA SER A 322 8.00 -0.67 -19.84
C SER A 322 9.26 -0.01 -20.44
N SER A 323 10.20 0.47 -19.61
CA SER A 323 11.48 1.00 -20.08
C SER A 323 12.48 -0.13 -20.34
N SER A 324 13.06 -0.14 -21.55
CA SER A 324 14.23 -0.91 -21.91
C SER A 324 15.41 -0.55 -20.99
N GLY A 325 15.58 -1.28 -19.89
CA GLY A 325 16.63 -1.03 -18.89
C GLY A 325 16.30 -1.41 -17.44
N THR A 326 15.05 -1.79 -17.13
CA THR A 326 14.67 -2.14 -15.75
C THR A 326 15.30 -3.47 -15.29
N ARG A 327 16.25 -3.43 -14.34
CA ARG A 327 16.88 -4.62 -13.76
C ARG A 327 16.11 -5.10 -12.53
N TRP A 328 15.73 -6.39 -12.54
CA TRP A 328 15.14 -7.05 -11.38
C TRP A 328 16.20 -7.78 -10.57
N LEU A 329 16.24 -7.49 -9.27
CA LEU A 329 17.02 -8.23 -8.30
C LEU A 329 16.14 -9.26 -7.60
N ARG A 330 16.74 -10.38 -7.18
CA ARG A 330 16.05 -11.46 -6.47
C ARG A 330 16.70 -11.74 -5.13
N SER A 331 15.88 -11.88 -4.10
CA SER A 331 16.26 -12.33 -2.78
C SER A 331 15.42 -13.54 -2.40
N LYS A 332 16.05 -14.70 -2.25
CA LYS A 332 15.42 -15.95 -1.80
C LYS A 332 15.95 -16.33 -0.42
N GLY A 333 15.08 -16.87 0.43
CA GLY A 333 15.48 -17.40 1.72
C GLY A 333 14.34 -17.56 2.70
N LYS A 334 14.71 -17.76 3.97
CA LYS A 334 13.76 -17.79 5.08
C LYS A 334 13.65 -16.41 5.72
N PHE A 335 12.43 -15.91 5.80
CA PHE A 335 12.10 -14.61 6.34
C PHE A 335 11.16 -14.75 7.55
N LEU A 336 11.41 -13.96 8.60
CA LEU A 336 10.44 -13.75 9.68
C LEU A 336 9.28 -12.88 9.18
N SER A 337 9.62 -11.88 8.37
CA SER A 337 8.63 -11.01 7.72
C SER A 337 9.17 -10.34 6.47
N VAL A 338 8.24 -10.02 5.57
CA VAL A 338 8.49 -9.17 4.40
C VAL A 338 7.47 -8.04 4.49
N GLY A 339 7.92 -6.79 4.48
CA GLY A 339 7.09 -5.61 4.59
C GLY A 339 7.35 -4.65 3.44
N ALA A 340 6.32 -3.98 2.97
CA ALA A 340 6.40 -2.93 1.97
C ALA A 340 5.69 -1.70 2.52
N ALA A 341 6.48 -0.71 2.93
CA ALA A 341 6.01 0.54 3.48
C ALA A 341 5.85 1.58 2.37
N ILE A 342 4.61 1.98 2.07
CA ILE A 342 4.31 3.04 1.10
C ILE A 342 4.57 4.42 1.71
N ILE A 343 4.29 4.55 3.01
CA ILE A 343 4.61 5.73 3.82
C ILE A 343 5.46 5.32 5.02
N SER A 344 5.91 6.29 5.81
CA SER A 344 6.74 5.99 7.00
C SER A 344 6.07 5.09 8.02
N ASN A 345 4.74 5.03 8.06
CA ASN A 345 3.93 4.23 9.00
C ASN A 345 4.11 4.64 10.47
N ARG A 346 4.30 5.94 10.71
CA ARG A 346 4.37 6.54 12.06
C ARG A 346 3.08 6.30 12.83
N ASN A 347 3.21 5.91 14.08
CA ASN A 347 2.10 5.73 15.01
C ASN A 347 2.61 5.81 16.46
N GLU A 348 1.70 5.74 17.45
CA GLU A 348 2.05 5.84 18.87
C GLU A 348 3.08 4.79 19.34
N ARG A 349 3.13 3.62 18.69
CA ARG A 349 4.09 2.55 19.01
C ARG A 349 5.38 2.62 18.21
N ALA A 350 5.36 3.27 17.06
CA ALA A 350 6.53 3.46 16.20
C ALA A 350 6.60 4.95 15.82
N PRO A 351 7.19 5.80 16.69
CA PRO A 351 7.11 7.26 16.55
C PRO A 351 7.75 7.77 15.26
N ASP A 352 8.84 7.13 14.81
CA ASP A 352 9.50 7.44 13.53
C ASP A 352 9.01 6.52 12.39
N GLY A 353 8.10 5.59 12.70
CA GLY A 353 7.57 4.60 11.78
C GLY A 353 8.53 3.45 11.47
N LEU A 354 8.20 2.65 10.46
CA LEU A 354 9.05 1.57 9.96
C LEU A 354 10.27 2.11 9.21
N VAL A 355 10.05 3.19 8.45
CA VAL A 355 11.06 3.84 7.62
C VAL A 355 10.88 5.35 7.71
N ALA A 356 11.73 6.01 8.50
CA ALA A 356 11.56 7.42 8.87
C ALA A 356 11.67 8.40 7.70
N ASP A 357 12.46 8.03 6.69
CA ASP A 357 12.75 8.76 5.45
C ASP A 357 11.81 8.40 4.30
N ALA A 358 10.76 7.61 4.53
CA ALA A 358 9.75 7.36 3.51
C ALA A 358 8.93 8.63 3.24
N HIS A 359 8.76 8.93 1.95
CA HIS A 359 8.02 10.08 1.47
C HIS A 359 6.55 9.73 1.20
N LEU A 360 5.71 10.76 1.16
CA LEU A 360 4.28 10.59 0.82
C LEU A 360 4.05 10.48 -0.68
N SER A 361 4.90 11.13 -1.51
CA SER A 361 4.72 11.10 -2.96
C SER A 361 5.99 11.16 -3.81
N ASP A 362 6.85 10.15 -3.68
CA ASP A 362 8.09 10.03 -4.45
C ASP A 362 8.04 8.95 -5.54
N GLY A 363 7.01 8.11 -5.55
CA GLY A 363 6.79 7.02 -6.50
C GLY A 363 7.42 5.69 -6.07
N PHE A 364 7.83 5.56 -4.81
CA PHE A 364 8.50 4.37 -4.30
C PHE A 364 7.81 3.81 -3.07
N LEU A 365 8.02 2.52 -2.83
CA LEU A 365 7.80 1.89 -1.54
C LEU A 365 9.15 1.45 -0.97
N HIS A 366 9.18 1.28 0.35
CA HIS A 366 10.33 0.77 1.07
C HIS A 366 10.09 -0.70 1.41
N LEU A 367 10.75 -1.58 0.66
CA LEU A 367 10.74 -3.03 0.85
C LEU A 367 11.71 -3.39 1.99
N LEU A 368 11.18 -4.02 3.02
CA LEU A 368 11.86 -4.49 4.22
C LEU A 368 11.78 -6.01 4.26
N MET A 369 12.91 -6.71 4.19
CA MET A 369 12.95 -8.16 4.31
C MET A 369 13.77 -8.52 5.55
N ILE A 370 13.10 -9.13 6.54
CA ILE A 370 13.70 -9.52 7.80
C ILE A 370 13.98 -11.02 7.73
N ARG A 371 15.25 -11.39 7.55
CA ARG A 371 15.69 -12.79 7.51
C ARG A 371 15.53 -13.47 8.86
N ASP A 372 15.47 -14.80 8.83
CA ASP A 372 15.48 -15.62 10.03
C ASP A 372 16.70 -15.30 10.92
N CYS A 373 16.44 -14.97 12.18
CA CYS A 373 17.46 -14.54 13.13
C CYS A 373 17.12 -14.97 14.56
N PRO A 374 18.10 -14.99 15.48
CA PRO A 374 17.83 -15.23 16.90
C PRO A 374 16.79 -14.29 17.51
N HIS A 375 15.93 -14.80 18.41
CA HIS A 375 14.85 -14.04 19.05
C HIS A 375 15.33 -12.78 19.77
N ALA A 376 16.47 -12.82 20.45
CA ALA A 376 17.01 -11.66 21.15
C ALA A 376 17.35 -10.51 20.18
N LEU A 377 17.90 -10.85 19.00
CA LEU A 377 18.19 -9.87 17.95
C LEU A 377 16.92 -9.33 17.31
N TYR A 378 15.91 -10.20 17.09
CA TYR A 378 14.62 -9.75 16.58
C TYR A 378 13.88 -8.84 17.58
N LEU A 379 13.89 -9.19 18.87
CA LEU A 379 13.35 -8.34 19.92
C LEU A 379 14.09 -7.01 19.98
N TRP A 380 15.42 -7.03 19.89
CA TRP A 380 16.21 -5.80 19.85
C TRP A 380 15.82 -4.94 18.64
N HIS A 381 15.63 -5.53 17.46
CA HIS A 381 15.09 -4.83 16.30
C HIS A 381 13.70 -4.21 16.56
N LEU A 382 12.76 -4.96 17.16
CA LEU A 382 11.45 -4.43 17.54
C LEU A 382 11.54 -3.27 18.55
N THR A 383 12.45 -3.33 19.52
CA THR A 383 12.68 -2.21 20.46
C THR A 383 13.25 -0.98 19.76
N GLN A 384 14.03 -1.15 18.69
CA GLN A 384 14.54 -0.05 17.89
C GLN A 384 13.44 0.61 17.05
N LEU A 385 12.40 -0.13 16.63
CA LEU A 385 11.20 0.44 16.02
C LEU A 385 10.37 1.25 17.02
N ALA A 386 10.29 0.78 18.27
CA ALA A 386 9.51 1.44 19.31
C ALA A 386 10.18 2.70 19.88
N LYS A 387 11.48 2.87 19.65
CA LYS A 387 12.28 3.98 20.18
C LYS A 387 12.37 5.12 19.17
N LYS A 388 12.06 6.34 19.62
CA LYS A 388 12.33 7.57 18.86
C LYS A 388 13.84 7.75 18.66
N GLY A 389 14.26 8.04 17.42
CA GLY A 389 15.65 8.05 16.98
C GLY A 389 16.26 6.65 16.78
N GLY A 390 15.44 5.61 16.77
CA GLY A 390 15.88 4.23 16.56
C GLY A 390 16.46 4.00 15.17
N GLN A 391 17.30 2.97 15.04
CA GLN A 391 17.88 2.56 13.76
C GLN A 391 17.48 1.11 13.43
N PRO A 392 16.19 0.86 13.13
CA PRO A 392 15.68 -0.49 12.88
C PRO A 392 16.27 -1.15 11.63
N LEU A 393 16.80 -0.36 10.69
CA LEU A 393 17.40 -0.83 9.44
C LEU A 393 18.89 -1.20 9.59
N ASN A 394 19.52 -0.93 10.75
CA ASN A 394 20.96 -1.13 10.94
C ASN A 394 21.27 -2.50 11.57
N PHE A 395 20.72 -3.56 10.98
CA PHE A 395 20.90 -4.94 11.41
C PHE A 395 21.24 -5.81 10.20
N GLU A 396 22.18 -6.75 10.34
CA GLU A 396 22.64 -7.60 9.22
C GLU A 396 21.54 -8.49 8.63
N PHE A 397 20.54 -8.85 9.43
CA PHE A 397 19.39 -9.65 9.00
C PHE A 397 18.24 -8.81 8.39
N VAL A 398 18.41 -7.49 8.29
CA VAL A 398 17.40 -6.57 7.73
C VAL A 398 17.90 -6.06 6.38
N GLU A 399 17.21 -6.46 5.31
CA GLU A 399 17.41 -5.92 3.97
C GLU A 399 16.40 -4.80 3.71
N HIS A 400 16.87 -3.65 3.24
CA HIS A 400 16.03 -2.50 2.91
C HIS A 400 16.31 -2.05 1.48
N HIS A 401 15.25 -1.97 0.66
CA HIS A 401 15.33 -1.50 -0.71
C HIS A 401 14.21 -0.51 -1.00
N LYS A 402 14.56 0.65 -1.54
CA LYS A 402 13.60 1.60 -2.10
C LYS A 402 13.32 1.18 -3.55
N THR A 403 12.08 0.83 -3.87
CA THR A 403 11.70 0.26 -5.16
C THR A 403 10.29 0.72 -5.57
N PRO A 404 10.02 0.97 -6.86
CA PRO A 404 8.67 1.26 -7.32
C PRO A 404 7.78 0.01 -7.36
N ALA A 405 8.37 -1.20 -7.32
CA ALA A 405 7.60 -2.45 -7.36
C ALA A 405 8.37 -3.68 -6.88
N PHE A 406 7.62 -4.71 -6.52
CA PHE A 406 8.16 -6.02 -6.18
C PHE A 406 7.18 -7.15 -6.52
N THR A 407 7.70 -8.38 -6.57
CA THR A 407 6.93 -9.61 -6.63
C THR A 407 7.35 -10.54 -5.51
N PHE A 408 6.45 -11.43 -5.14
CA PHE A 408 6.61 -12.33 -4.01
C PHE A 408 6.03 -13.70 -4.35
N THR A 409 6.76 -14.75 -4.00
CA THR A 409 6.29 -16.13 -4.02
C THR A 409 6.66 -16.81 -2.71
N SER A 410 5.69 -17.40 -2.02
CA SER A 410 5.91 -18.19 -0.80
C SER A 410 6.15 -19.66 -1.11
N PHE A 411 6.91 -20.38 -0.28
CA PHE A 411 7.16 -21.81 -0.42
C PHE A 411 6.89 -22.55 0.89
N GLY A 412 6.31 -23.74 0.80
CA GLY A 412 6.03 -24.59 1.97
C GLY A 412 4.99 -23.98 2.90
N LYS A 413 5.37 -23.76 4.17
CA LYS A 413 4.48 -23.15 5.17
C LYS A 413 4.15 -21.71 4.76
N GLN A 414 2.86 -21.38 4.74
CA GLN A 414 2.38 -20.05 4.33
C GLN A 414 1.87 -19.24 5.53
N SER A 415 2.17 -17.95 5.52
CA SER A 415 1.51 -16.90 6.32
C SER A 415 0.45 -16.19 5.48
N VAL A 416 -0.13 -15.13 6.04
CA VAL A 416 -1.11 -14.24 5.42
C VAL A 416 -0.50 -12.85 5.24
N TRP A 417 -1.00 -12.07 4.28
CA TRP A 417 -0.66 -10.67 4.14
C TRP A 417 -1.58 -9.78 4.98
N ASN A 418 -1.02 -8.69 5.46
CA ASN A 418 -1.70 -7.54 6.04
C ASN A 418 -1.62 -6.39 5.04
N LEU A 419 -2.74 -5.96 4.47
CA LEU A 419 -2.86 -4.78 3.62
C LEU A 419 -3.63 -3.70 4.38
N ASP A 420 -2.95 -2.66 4.88
CA ASP A 420 -3.56 -1.56 5.66
C ASP A 420 -4.47 -2.01 6.83
N GLY A 421 -4.17 -3.14 7.45
CA GLY A 421 -4.93 -3.73 8.55
C GLY A 421 -5.93 -4.81 8.12
N GLU A 422 -6.08 -5.08 6.83
CA GLU A 422 -6.94 -6.13 6.28
C GLU A 422 -6.14 -7.40 5.94
N LEU A 423 -6.73 -8.57 6.20
CA LEU A 423 -6.12 -9.85 5.87
C LEU A 423 -6.25 -10.16 4.38
N PHE A 424 -5.15 -10.62 3.78
CA PHE A 424 -5.07 -10.94 2.38
C PHE A 424 -4.29 -12.24 2.14
N HIS A 425 -4.98 -13.29 1.69
CA HIS A 425 -4.35 -14.58 1.43
C HIS A 425 -3.79 -14.60 0.01
N ALA A 426 -2.46 -14.70 -0.12
CA ALA A 426 -1.78 -14.77 -1.40
C ALA A 426 -0.50 -15.61 -1.29
N HIS A 427 -0.42 -16.65 -2.12
CA HIS A 427 0.79 -17.43 -2.33
C HIS A 427 1.75 -16.72 -3.31
N GLN A 428 1.19 -16.16 -4.39
CA GLN A 428 1.89 -15.33 -5.38
C GLN A 428 1.26 -13.94 -5.42
N LEU A 429 2.11 -12.92 -5.29
CA LEU A 429 1.69 -11.53 -5.19
C LEU A 429 2.67 -10.63 -5.96
N SER A 430 2.16 -9.59 -6.58
CA SER A 430 2.96 -8.50 -7.16
C SER A 430 2.42 -7.17 -6.67
N ALA A 431 3.27 -6.19 -6.43
CA ALA A 431 2.86 -4.85 -6.06
C ALA A 431 3.63 -3.79 -6.84
N GLN A 432 2.94 -2.70 -7.22
CA GLN A 432 3.55 -1.53 -7.85
C GLN A 432 2.99 -0.24 -7.26
N VAL A 433 3.82 0.79 -7.18
CA VAL A 433 3.46 2.11 -6.65
C VAL A 433 3.06 3.05 -7.77
N PHE A 434 1.96 3.75 -7.57
CA PHE A 434 1.53 4.87 -8.40
C PHE A 434 1.81 6.17 -7.68
N ARG A 435 2.71 6.99 -8.25
CA ARG A 435 3.12 8.25 -7.66
C ARG A 435 1.94 9.23 -7.61
N GLY A 436 1.58 9.67 -6.41
CA GLY A 436 0.61 10.73 -6.15
C GLY A 436 -0.78 10.41 -6.67
N LEU A 437 -1.16 9.12 -6.71
CA LEU A 437 -2.40 8.65 -7.31
C LEU A 437 -3.64 9.31 -6.68
N VAL A 438 -3.58 9.62 -5.39
CA VAL A 438 -4.66 10.31 -4.67
C VAL A 438 -4.14 11.57 -3.98
N SER A 439 -5.03 12.56 -3.84
CA SER A 439 -4.77 13.78 -3.07
C SER A 439 -5.53 13.75 -1.76
N LEU A 440 -4.86 14.14 -0.68
CA LEU A 440 -5.44 14.26 0.66
C LEU A 440 -5.60 15.71 1.09
N PHE A 441 -6.60 15.96 1.93
CA PHE A 441 -6.76 17.19 2.71
C PHE A 441 -5.81 17.21 3.92
N ALA A 442 -4.51 17.38 3.66
CA ALA A 442 -3.49 17.42 4.70
C ALA A 442 -2.27 18.27 4.27
N SER A 443 -1.37 18.55 5.21
CA SER A 443 -0.22 19.45 5.06
C SER A 443 1.15 18.75 5.00
N GLY A 444 1.22 17.47 5.36
CA GLY A 444 2.45 16.79 5.75
C GLY A 444 2.71 16.93 7.26
N PRO A 445 3.63 16.12 7.82
CA PRO A 445 3.98 16.18 9.23
C PRO A 445 4.94 17.37 9.48
N GLU A 446 4.67 18.16 10.51
CA GLU A 446 5.46 19.36 10.83
C GLU A 446 6.80 19.05 11.54
N VAL A 447 6.99 17.84 12.06
CA VAL A 447 8.07 17.47 13.01
C VAL A 447 8.96 16.36 12.47
#